data_AF-A0A8J7B855-F1
#
_entry.id   AF-A0A8J7B855-F1
#
_cell.length_a   1.000
_cell.length_b   1.000
_cell.length_c   1.000
_cell.angle_alpha   90.00
_cell.angle_beta   90.00
_cell.angle_gamma   90.00
#
_symmetry.space_group_name_H-M   'P 1'
#
loop_
_entity.id
_entity.type
_entity.pdbx_description
1 polymer ?
#
loop_
_entity_poly.entity_id
_entity_poly.type
_entity_poly.pdbx_seq_one_letter_code
_entity_poly.pdbx_strand_id
1 'polypeptide(L)'
;MSQQLPDEHYQTLSNYLESNQWKEADQATTLLMQQSSTDLLILDELWTRFSAGRFGFSIQSQIWQEVGCAIAAPPHYNYSSSWESGDSDFEQEKIDKFAQRVGWINNRSQWVGYEDLNFSLNAPYGHLPIGHGRSMGSLIRRFSYIVAAKNV
;
A
#
# COMPACT_ATOMS: atom_id res chain seq x y z
N MET A 1 -23.29 13.86 -6.02
CA MET A 1 -23.73 13.45 -4.68
C MET A 1 -22.49 13.09 -3.89
N SER A 2 -22.08 13.92 -2.94
CA SER A 2 -21.02 13.60 -2.00
C SER A 2 -21.55 12.55 -1.02
N GLN A 3 -21.09 11.30 -1.12
CA GLN A 3 -21.32 10.33 -0.06
C GLN A 3 -20.64 10.87 1.21
N GLN A 4 -21.39 10.93 2.29
CA GLN A 4 -20.89 11.37 3.59
C GLN A 4 -19.99 10.26 4.13
N LEU A 5 -18.72 10.57 4.40
CA LEU A 5 -17.77 9.59 4.91
C LEU A 5 -18.22 9.09 6.30
N PRO A 6 -18.05 7.79 6.59
CA PRO A 6 -18.63 7.17 7.78
C PRO A 6 -17.97 7.58 9.11
N ASP A 7 -16.79 8.21 9.08
CA ASP A 7 -15.98 8.56 10.26
C ASP A 7 -15.22 9.89 10.05
N GLU A 8 -15.05 10.67 11.12
CA GLU A 8 -14.28 11.92 11.13
C GLU A 8 -12.80 11.73 10.73
N HIS A 9 -12.24 10.55 10.97
CA HIS A 9 -10.88 10.23 10.59
C HIS A 9 -10.71 10.09 9.07
N TYR A 10 -11.69 9.50 8.36
CA TYR A 10 -11.67 9.48 6.89
C TYR A 10 -11.89 10.87 6.30
N GLN A 11 -12.71 11.70 6.95
CA GLN A 11 -12.87 13.11 6.54
C GLN A 11 -11.54 13.87 6.68
N THR A 12 -10.82 13.65 7.77
CA THR A 12 -9.49 14.23 8.00
C THR A 12 -8.51 13.82 6.89
N LEU A 13 -8.47 12.52 6.55
CA LEU A 13 -7.66 12.04 5.42
C LEU A 13 -8.06 12.69 4.11
N SER A 14 -9.37 12.76 3.82
CA SER A 14 -9.89 13.38 2.59
C SER A 14 -9.46 14.84 2.47
N ASN A 15 -9.49 15.60 3.57
CA ASN A 15 -9.09 17.02 3.58
C ASN A 15 -7.59 17.19 3.27
N TYR A 16 -6.74 16.31 3.83
CA TYR A 16 -5.30 16.32 3.53
C TYR A 16 -5.03 15.99 2.06
N LEU A 17 -5.70 14.97 1.53
CA LEU A 17 -5.56 14.58 0.12
C LEU A 17 -6.03 15.69 -0.83
N GLU A 18 -7.19 16.29 -0.58
CA GLU A 18 -7.73 17.40 -1.37
C GLU A 18 -6.80 18.63 -1.36
N SER A 19 -6.14 18.87 -0.23
CA SER A 19 -5.21 19.99 -0.05
C SER A 19 -3.77 19.67 -0.51
N ASN A 20 -3.53 18.51 -1.14
CA ASN A 20 -2.21 18.04 -1.55
C ASN A 20 -1.18 17.90 -0.40
N GLN A 21 -1.65 17.70 0.82
CA GLN A 21 -0.83 17.45 2.02
C GLN A 21 -0.52 15.95 2.11
N TRP A 22 0.28 15.45 1.15
CA TRP A 22 0.49 14.02 0.94
C TRP A 22 1.19 13.32 2.10
N LYS A 23 2.06 14.02 2.84
CA LYS A 23 2.76 13.46 4.00
C LYS A 23 1.81 13.27 5.18
N GLU A 24 1.01 14.28 5.46
CA GLU A 24 -0.02 14.26 6.50
C GLU A 24 -1.11 13.22 6.18
N ALA A 25 -1.51 13.11 4.92
CA ALA A 25 -2.42 12.07 4.45
C ALA A 25 -1.86 10.66 4.69
N ASP A 26 -0.57 10.44 4.42
CA ASP A 26 0.10 9.15 4.66
C ASP A 26 0.19 8.82 6.17
N GLN A 27 0.50 9.81 7.01
CA GLN A 27 0.48 9.66 8.46
C GLN A 27 -0.92 9.33 8.98
N ALA A 28 -1.95 10.04 8.52
CA ALA A 28 -3.35 9.77 8.86
C ALA A 28 -3.76 8.35 8.41
N THR A 29 -3.35 7.93 7.22
CA THR A 29 -3.59 6.57 6.71
C THR A 29 -2.94 5.52 7.61
N THR A 30 -1.71 5.76 8.08
CA THR A 30 -1.00 4.86 8.99
C THR A 30 -1.73 4.70 10.32
N LEU A 31 -2.26 5.79 10.87
CA LEU A 31 -3.05 5.77 12.11
C LEU A 31 -4.38 5.04 11.92
N LEU A 32 -5.07 5.32 10.81
CA LEU A 32 -6.30 4.62 10.44
C LEU A 32 -6.04 3.12 10.42
N MET A 33 -5.06 2.63 9.65
CA MET A 33 -4.73 1.21 9.52
C MET A 33 -4.40 0.45 10.83
N GLN A 34 -4.12 1.16 11.93
CA GLN A 34 -3.94 0.53 13.25
C GLN A 34 -5.25 0.26 13.98
N GLN A 35 -6.35 0.91 13.55
CA GLN A 35 -7.68 0.72 14.11
C GLN A 35 -8.32 -0.57 13.58
N SER A 36 -9.03 -1.28 14.45
CA SER A 36 -9.69 -2.56 14.12
C SER A 36 -10.82 -2.42 13.10
N SER A 37 -11.42 -1.24 13.00
CA SER A 37 -12.54 -0.91 12.11
C SER A 37 -12.12 -0.31 10.76
N THR A 38 -10.82 -0.33 10.44
CA THR A 38 -10.34 0.25 9.18
C THR A 38 -10.92 -0.46 7.98
N ASP A 39 -11.46 0.33 7.06
CA ASP A 39 -11.88 -0.11 5.75
C ASP A 39 -10.80 0.27 4.73
N LEU A 40 -10.03 -0.75 4.30
CA LEU A 40 -8.96 -0.56 3.32
C LEU A 40 -9.48 -0.15 1.95
N LEU A 41 -10.75 -0.44 1.62
CA LEU A 41 -11.35 -0.03 0.35
C LEU A 41 -11.64 1.47 0.33
N ILE A 42 -12.12 2.03 1.44
CA ILE A 42 -12.33 3.48 1.56
C ILE A 42 -10.99 4.22 1.45
N LEU A 43 -9.95 3.72 2.12
CA LEU A 43 -8.60 4.28 1.99
C LEU A 43 -8.11 4.25 0.54
N ASP A 44 -8.23 3.10 -0.13
CA ASP A 44 -7.83 2.93 -1.52
C ASP A 44 -8.61 3.86 -2.47
N GLU A 45 -9.92 4.00 -2.28
CA GLU A 45 -10.76 4.91 -3.07
C GLU A 45 -10.32 6.37 -2.92
N LEU A 46 -10.10 6.83 -1.69
CA LEU A 46 -9.66 8.20 -1.43
C LEU A 46 -8.30 8.47 -2.09
N TRP A 47 -7.32 7.60 -1.89
CA TRP A 47 -5.99 7.76 -2.48
C TRP A 47 -6.02 7.75 -4.00
N THR A 48 -6.73 6.80 -4.61
CA THR A 48 -6.84 6.70 -6.07
C THR A 48 -7.56 7.91 -6.67
N ARG A 49 -8.65 8.37 -6.05
CA ARG A 49 -9.41 9.53 -6.51
C ARG A 49 -8.58 10.81 -6.52
N PHE A 50 -7.97 11.18 -5.40
CA PHE A 50 -7.27 12.46 -5.26
C PHE A 50 -5.91 12.47 -5.96
N SER A 51 -5.31 11.31 -6.22
CA SER A 51 -4.06 11.20 -6.96
C SER A 51 -4.22 11.00 -8.48
N ALA A 52 -5.45 11.09 -9.00
CA ALA A 52 -5.77 10.77 -10.39
C ALA A 52 -5.29 9.35 -10.82
N GLY A 53 -5.50 8.38 -9.93
CA GLY A 53 -5.18 6.96 -10.15
C GLY A 53 -3.69 6.62 -10.02
N ARG A 54 -2.86 7.51 -9.47
CA ARG A 54 -1.41 7.28 -9.32
C ARG A 54 -1.06 6.49 -8.07
N PHE A 55 -1.80 6.72 -6.99
CA PHE A 55 -1.55 6.21 -5.65
C PHE A 55 -2.73 5.38 -5.14
N GLY A 56 -2.48 4.48 -4.20
CA GLY A 56 -3.48 3.56 -3.65
C GLY A 56 -2.97 2.14 -3.50
N PHE A 57 -3.61 1.38 -2.62
CA PHE A 57 -3.25 0.00 -2.33
C PHE A 57 -3.55 -0.95 -3.50
N SER A 58 -4.54 -0.64 -4.33
CA SER A 58 -4.84 -1.36 -5.56
C SER A 58 -3.81 -1.13 -6.65
N ILE A 59 -3.26 0.09 -6.74
CA ILE A 59 -2.13 0.38 -7.64
C ILE A 59 -0.89 -0.38 -7.17
N GLN A 60 -0.62 -0.38 -5.86
CA GLN A 60 0.46 -1.19 -5.29
C GLN A 60 0.27 -2.69 -5.52
N SER A 61 -0.94 -3.23 -5.32
CA SER A 61 -1.20 -4.65 -5.53
C SER A 61 -1.09 -5.06 -7.00
N GLN A 62 -1.43 -4.16 -7.93
CA GLN A 62 -1.18 -4.39 -9.35
C GLN A 62 0.33 -4.48 -9.63
N ILE A 63 1.12 -3.50 -9.17
CA ILE A 63 2.59 -3.50 -9.36
C ILE A 63 3.22 -4.75 -8.70
N TRP A 64 2.73 -5.16 -7.53
CA TRP A 64 3.15 -6.38 -6.83
C TRP A 64 3.00 -7.63 -7.70
N GLN A 65 1.85 -7.77 -8.37
CA GLN A 65 1.61 -8.89 -9.29
C GLN A 65 2.44 -8.78 -10.57
N GLU A 66 2.62 -7.57 -11.11
CA GLU A 66 3.42 -7.33 -12.32
C GLU A 66 4.89 -7.73 -12.15
N VAL A 67 5.45 -7.61 -10.94
CA VAL A 67 6.81 -8.09 -10.65
C VAL A 67 6.88 -9.59 -10.31
N GLY A 68 5.74 -10.29 -10.36
CA GLY A 68 5.64 -11.74 -10.15
C GLY A 68 5.57 -12.17 -8.68
N CYS A 69 5.27 -11.26 -7.76
CA CYS A 69 5.03 -11.64 -6.37
C CYS A 69 3.67 -12.32 -6.23
N ALA A 70 3.62 -13.38 -5.41
CA ALA A 70 2.37 -14.07 -5.12
C ALA A 70 1.46 -13.24 -4.20
N ILE A 71 0.15 -13.47 -4.33
CA ILE A 71 -0.88 -12.97 -3.41
C ILE A 71 -1.56 -14.21 -2.80
N ALA A 72 -1.68 -14.24 -1.48
CA ALA A 72 -2.31 -15.37 -0.78
C ALA A 72 -3.79 -15.07 -0.51
N ALA A 73 -4.73 -15.74 -1.17
CA ALA A 73 -6.15 -15.55 -0.86
C ALA A 73 -6.47 -15.96 0.61
N PRO A 74 -7.27 -15.20 1.40
CA PRO A 74 -7.72 -15.65 2.72
C PRO A 74 -8.91 -16.64 2.61
N PRO A 75 -9.18 -17.52 3.63
CA PRO A 75 -8.77 -17.41 5.03
C PRO A 75 -7.99 -18.62 5.61
N HIS A 76 -7.40 -19.51 4.80
CA HIS A 76 -6.63 -20.66 5.32
C HIS A 76 -5.16 -20.70 4.86
N TYR A 77 -4.63 -19.60 4.34
CA TYR A 77 -3.25 -19.59 3.89
C TYR A 77 -2.29 -19.44 5.08
N ASN A 78 -1.63 -20.54 5.43
CA ASN A 78 -0.53 -20.50 6.38
C ASN A 78 0.65 -19.80 5.72
N TYR A 79 0.90 -18.55 6.10
CA TYR A 79 2.10 -17.81 5.68
C TYR A 79 3.40 -18.54 6.04
N SER A 80 3.36 -19.55 6.92
CA SER A 80 4.52 -20.34 7.29
C SER A 80 5.05 -21.29 6.21
N SER A 81 4.21 -21.73 5.27
CA SER A 81 4.60 -22.83 4.37
C SER A 81 5.30 -22.39 3.08
N SER A 82 5.22 -21.11 2.69
CA SER A 82 5.92 -20.60 1.49
C SER A 82 7.36 -20.16 1.74
N TRP A 83 7.79 -19.94 2.99
CA TRP A 83 9.19 -19.59 3.28
C TRP A 83 10.08 -20.79 3.61
N GLU A 84 9.49 -21.96 3.88
CA GLU A 84 10.24 -23.20 4.15
C GLU A 84 10.83 -23.84 2.89
N SER A 85 10.49 -23.35 1.69
CA SER A 85 10.99 -23.92 0.41
C SER A 85 12.45 -23.60 0.11
N GLY A 86 13.14 -22.77 0.90
CA GLY A 86 14.59 -22.53 0.77
C GLY A 86 15.00 -21.59 -0.38
N ASP A 87 14.06 -21.09 -1.19
CA ASP A 87 14.30 -20.13 -2.27
C ASP A 87 14.03 -18.66 -1.85
N SER A 88 14.39 -18.31 -0.60
CA SER A 88 14.13 -16.99 -0.01
C SER A 88 14.77 -15.82 -0.78
N ASP A 89 15.89 -16.08 -1.46
CA ASP A 89 16.60 -15.06 -2.24
C ASP A 89 15.81 -14.63 -3.48
N PHE A 90 15.08 -15.56 -4.10
CA PHE A 90 14.26 -15.29 -5.28
C PHE A 90 13.06 -14.40 -4.95
N GLU A 91 12.42 -14.64 -3.79
CA GLU A 91 11.31 -13.80 -3.34
C GLU A 91 11.79 -12.42 -2.88
N GLN A 92 12.97 -12.32 -2.25
CA GLN A 92 13.55 -11.03 -1.88
C GLN A 92 13.87 -10.17 -3.11
N GLU A 93 14.37 -10.76 -4.21
CA GLU A 93 14.61 -10.02 -5.46
C GLU A 93 13.33 -9.40 -6.01
N LYS A 94 12.20 -10.12 -5.95
CA LYS A 94 10.90 -9.58 -6.40
C LYS A 94 10.39 -8.47 -5.51
N ILE A 95 10.54 -8.59 -4.19
CA ILE A 95 10.22 -7.52 -3.24
C ILE A 95 11.05 -6.28 -3.56
N ASP A 96 12.34 -6.46 -3.81
CA ASP A 96 13.23 -5.36 -4.13
C ASP A 96 12.82 -4.70 -5.45
N LYS A 97 12.48 -5.48 -6.48
CA LYS A 97 11.91 -4.95 -7.74
C LYS A 97 10.63 -4.16 -7.51
N PHE A 98 9.71 -4.67 -6.70
CA PHE A 98 8.50 -3.94 -6.30
C PHE A 98 8.87 -2.63 -5.60
N ALA A 99 9.70 -2.69 -4.57
CA ALA A 99 10.11 -1.54 -3.76
C ALA A 99 10.86 -0.49 -4.60
N GLN A 100 11.68 -0.89 -5.58
CA GLN A 100 12.28 0.03 -6.55
C GLN A 100 11.23 0.70 -7.42
N ARG A 101 10.26 -0.08 -7.92
CA ARG A 101 9.20 0.40 -8.82
C ARG A 101 8.31 1.45 -8.15
N VAL A 102 7.99 1.26 -6.87
CA VAL A 102 7.24 2.23 -6.08
C VAL A 102 8.13 3.27 -5.41
N GLY A 103 9.46 3.20 -5.55
CA GLY A 103 10.40 4.22 -5.04
C GLY A 103 10.64 4.17 -3.52
N TRP A 104 10.50 3.00 -2.89
CA TRP A 104 10.79 2.80 -1.46
C TRP A 104 12.22 2.34 -1.18
N ILE A 105 12.90 1.76 -2.18
CA ILE A 105 14.35 1.53 -2.13
C ILE A 105 15.03 2.29 -3.26
N ASN A 106 16.21 2.82 -2.97
CA ASN A 106 17.00 3.58 -3.93
C ASN A 106 17.82 2.66 -4.86
N ASN A 107 18.52 3.25 -5.83
CA ASN A 107 19.35 2.53 -6.80
C ASN A 107 20.57 1.81 -6.17
N ARG A 108 20.80 1.96 -4.87
CA ARG A 108 21.83 1.24 -4.09
C ARG A 108 21.23 0.10 -3.25
N SER A 109 19.97 -0.26 -3.50
CA SER A 109 19.19 -1.25 -2.75
C SER A 109 19.04 -0.90 -1.27
N GLN A 110 18.96 0.40 -0.94
CA GLN A 110 18.77 0.87 0.43
C GLN A 110 17.35 1.43 0.58
N TRP A 111 16.69 1.03 1.67
CA TRP A 111 15.39 1.58 2.05
C TRP A 111 15.49 3.08 2.31
N VAL A 112 14.63 3.83 1.63
CA VAL A 112 14.51 5.26 1.80
C VAL A 112 13.82 5.52 3.14
N GLY A 113 14.49 6.32 3.99
CA GLY A 113 13.95 6.78 5.26
C GLY A 113 12.66 7.56 5.04
N TYR A 114 11.75 7.50 6.00
CA TYR A 114 10.43 8.14 5.86
C TYR A 114 10.53 9.64 5.53
N GLU A 115 11.48 10.32 6.18
CA GLU A 115 11.71 11.75 5.99
C GLU A 115 12.28 12.10 4.60
N ASP A 116 12.88 11.14 3.91
CA ASP A 116 13.50 11.32 2.59
C ASP A 116 12.59 10.90 1.42
N LEU A 117 11.36 10.45 1.71
CA LEU A 117 10.39 10.07 0.68
C LEU A 117 9.83 11.27 -0.09
N ASN A 118 9.37 11.01 -1.31
CA ASN A 118 8.78 12.03 -2.17
C ASN A 118 7.26 12.12 -1.95
N PHE A 119 6.83 13.06 -1.10
CA PHE A 119 5.42 13.35 -0.84
C PHE A 119 4.83 14.34 -1.86
N SER A 120 4.83 13.95 -3.14
CA SER A 120 4.21 14.72 -4.21
C SER A 120 3.66 13.83 -5.32
N LEU A 121 2.81 14.39 -6.18
CA LEU A 121 2.27 13.69 -7.35
C LEU A 121 3.34 13.29 -8.38
N ASN A 122 4.55 13.87 -8.30
CA ASN A 122 5.68 13.49 -9.15
C ASN A 122 6.37 12.18 -8.72
N ALA A 123 5.98 11.60 -7.58
CA ALA A 123 6.48 10.31 -7.15
C ALA A 123 6.05 9.17 -8.11
N PRO A 124 6.76 8.02 -8.08
CA PRO A 124 6.40 6.84 -8.86
C PRO A 124 4.97 6.35 -8.59
N TYR A 125 4.40 5.62 -9.54
CA TYR A 125 3.10 4.97 -9.32
C TYR A 125 3.16 4.02 -8.12
N GLY A 126 2.10 4.02 -7.30
CA GLY A 126 2.03 3.23 -6.09
C GLY A 126 2.95 3.69 -4.95
N HIS A 127 3.68 4.82 -5.08
CA HIS A 127 4.58 5.30 -4.03
C HIS A 127 3.88 5.53 -2.70
N LEU A 128 2.65 6.06 -2.75
CA LEU A 128 1.81 6.32 -1.60
C LEU A 128 0.50 5.53 -1.69
N PRO A 129 -0.17 5.30 -0.54
CA PRO A 129 0.36 5.47 0.82
C PRO A 129 1.40 4.39 1.16
N ILE A 130 2.41 4.72 1.96
CA ILE A 130 3.29 3.74 2.60
C ILE A 130 2.45 2.86 3.55
N GLY A 131 1.64 3.52 4.38
CA GLY A 131 0.82 2.90 5.43
C GLY A 131 1.65 2.18 6.50
N HIS A 132 1.01 1.29 7.26
CA HIS A 132 1.66 0.54 8.34
C HIS A 132 2.30 -0.77 7.86
N GLY A 133 3.61 -0.93 8.13
CA GLY A 133 4.37 -2.17 7.92
C GLY A 133 4.82 -2.40 6.47
N ARG A 134 6.14 -2.29 6.24
CA ARG A 134 6.80 -2.63 4.96
C ARG A 134 7.33 -4.06 4.90
N SER A 135 6.98 -4.89 5.90
CA SER A 135 7.38 -6.30 5.90
C SER A 135 6.62 -7.08 4.83
N MET A 136 7.23 -8.16 4.33
CA MET A 136 6.61 -9.05 3.34
C MET A 136 5.22 -9.51 3.76
N GLY A 137 5.09 -10.01 5.00
CA GLY A 137 3.80 -10.49 5.52
C GLY A 137 2.73 -9.39 5.59
N SER A 138 3.11 -8.16 5.95
CA SER A 138 2.19 -7.02 5.95
C SER A 138 1.71 -6.66 4.54
N LEU A 139 2.62 -6.64 3.56
CA LEU A 139 2.29 -6.31 2.17
C LEU A 139 1.38 -7.35 1.53
N ILE A 140 1.72 -8.64 1.66
CA ILE A 140 0.88 -9.71 1.09
C ILE A 140 -0.50 -9.68 1.72
N ARG A 141 -0.62 -9.59 3.07
CA ARG A 141 -1.94 -9.54 3.73
C ARG A 141 -2.79 -8.39 3.22
N ARG A 142 -2.19 -7.20 3.07
CA ARG A 142 -2.85 -6.01 2.56
C ARG A 142 -3.34 -6.19 1.12
N PHE A 143 -2.46 -6.64 0.22
CA PHE A 143 -2.79 -6.80 -1.20
C PHE A 143 -3.76 -7.95 -1.46
N SER A 144 -3.64 -9.04 -0.71
CA SER A 144 -4.62 -10.14 -0.73
C SER A 144 -6.03 -9.67 -0.40
N TYR A 145 -6.16 -8.82 0.61
CA TYR A 145 -7.47 -8.25 0.98
C TYR A 145 -8.03 -7.40 -0.15
N ILE A 146 -7.24 -6.47 -0.70
CA ILE A 146 -7.67 -5.59 -1.80
C ILE A 146 -8.12 -6.40 -3.03
N VAL A 147 -7.35 -7.41 -3.41
CA VAL A 147 -7.68 -8.26 -4.56
C VAL A 147 -8.94 -9.08 -4.31
N ALA A 148 -9.07 -9.70 -3.13
CA ALA A 148 -10.27 -10.47 -2.79
C ALA A 148 -11.53 -9.59 -2.79
N ALA A 149 -11.44 -8.40 -2.19
CA ALA A 149 -12.59 -7.50 -2.04
C ALA A 149 -13.03 -6.83 -3.35
N LYS A 150 -12.15 -6.67 -4.34
CA LYS A 150 -12.50 -6.10 -5.65
C LYS A 150 -12.98 -7.14 -6.69
N ASN A 151 -12.83 -8.43 -6.40
CA ASN A 151 -13.27 -9.53 -7.28
C ASN A 151 -14.66 -10.10 -6.90
N VAL A 152 -15.36 -9.47 -5.95
CA VAL A 152 -16.74 -9.78 -5.53
C VAL A 152 -17.67 -8.74 -6.14
#